data_AF-A0A1T4WSG6-F1
#
_entry.id   AF-A0A1T4WSG6-F1
#
_cell.length_a   1.000
_cell.length_b   1.000
_cell.length_c   1.000
_cell.angle_alpha   90.00
_cell.angle_beta   90.00
_cell.angle_gamma   90.00
#
_symmetry.space_group_name_H-M   'P 1'
#
loop_
_entity.id
_entity.type
_entity.pdbx_description
1 polymer ?
#
loop_
_entity_poly.entity_id
_entity_poly.type
_entity_poly.pdbx_seq_one_letter_code
_entity_poly.pdbx_strand_id
1 'polypeptide(L)'
;MKKIISLCAVCFALACFCALPVLNAADAPADGLKLSATKKPVVFNHSTHKNAKCEACHHNWDGKSAIKKCSDSGCHDNLDKKAKGKDSYYKAMHSKKAKNPQSCLSCHKAVAKQHKGDKALKKKLTGCKKSGCHA
;
A
#
# COMPACT_ATOMS: atom_id res chain seq x y z
N MET A 1 23.96 -50.87 17.51
CA MET A 1 22.71 -50.35 16.91
C MET A 1 22.13 -49.13 17.64
N LYS A 2 22.21 -49.01 18.98
CA LYS A 2 21.59 -47.91 19.75
C LYS A 2 22.29 -46.54 19.65
N LYS A 3 23.59 -46.50 19.32
CA LYS A 3 24.38 -45.25 19.17
C LYS A 3 24.30 -44.61 17.78
N ILE A 4 23.93 -45.37 16.75
CA ILE A 4 23.82 -44.87 15.36
C ILE A 4 22.46 -44.17 15.15
N ILE A 5 21.42 -44.61 15.88
CA ILE A 5 20.09 -44.00 15.85
C ILE A 5 20.11 -42.59 16.44
N SER A 6 20.94 -42.32 17.45
CA SER A 6 21.07 -41.00 18.07
C SER A 6 21.76 -39.95 17.19
N LEU A 7 22.63 -40.36 16.25
CA LEU A 7 23.37 -39.41 15.41
C LEU A 7 22.54 -38.95 14.20
N CYS A 8 21.70 -39.82 13.63
CA CYS A 8 20.78 -39.45 12.54
C CYS A 8 19.64 -38.53 13.01
N ALA A 9 19.20 -38.65 14.26
CA ALA A 9 18.13 -37.81 14.81
C ALA A 9 18.56 -36.34 15.03
N VAL A 10 19.86 -36.08 15.22
CA VAL A 10 20.38 -34.72 15.44
C VAL A 10 20.62 -33.99 14.11
N CYS A 11 21.01 -34.70 13.05
CA CYS A 11 21.17 -34.08 11.72
C CYS A 11 19.83 -33.70 11.07
N PHE A 12 18.74 -34.42 11.37
CA PHE A 12 17.41 -34.08 10.86
C PHE A 12 16.77 -32.89 11.59
N ALA A 13 17.11 -32.68 12.87
CA ALA A 13 16.62 -31.54 13.64
C ALA A 13 17.24 -30.19 13.20
N LEU A 14 18.48 -30.20 12.69
CA LEU A 14 19.16 -28.98 12.24
C LEU A 14 18.75 -28.55 10.82
N ALA A 15 18.28 -29.48 9.98
CA ALA A 15 17.84 -29.19 8.62
C ALA A 15 16.41 -28.63 8.54
N CYS A 16 15.59 -28.80 9.59
CA CYS A 16 14.21 -28.32 9.60
C CYS A 16 14.05 -26.85 10.02
N PHE A 17 15.11 -26.17 10.49
CA PHE A 17 14.99 -24.79 10.99
C PHE A 17 15.20 -23.69 9.93
N CYS A 18 15.59 -24.03 8.69
CA CYS A 18 15.79 -23.05 7.62
C CYS A 18 14.69 -23.07 6.55
N ALA A 19 13.61 -23.84 6.73
CA ALA A 19 12.57 -24.04 5.71
C ALA A 19 11.17 -23.60 6.15
N LEU A 20 11.04 -22.68 7.11
CA LEU A 20 9.80 -21.93 7.27
C LEU A 20 9.95 -20.59 6.55
N PRO A 21 9.48 -20.44 5.31
CA PRO A 21 9.05 -19.12 4.90
C PRO A 21 7.90 -18.78 5.83
N VAL A 22 8.14 -17.88 6.79
CA VAL A 22 7.05 -17.22 7.50
C VAL A 22 6.33 -16.38 6.43
N LEU A 23 5.42 -17.03 5.71
CA LEU A 23 4.39 -16.44 4.88
C LEU A 23 3.43 -15.73 5.83
N ASN A 24 3.80 -14.52 6.24
CA ASN A 24 2.86 -13.54 6.75
C ASN A 24 2.92 -12.33 5.83
N ALA A 25 2.59 -12.53 4.55
CA ALA A 25 2.12 -11.42 3.75
C ALA A 25 0.66 -11.19 4.14
N ALA A 26 0.34 -10.06 4.75
CA ALA A 26 -1.05 -9.70 5.01
C ALA A 26 -1.81 -9.69 3.67
N ASP A 27 -2.90 -10.46 3.58
CA ASP A 27 -3.72 -10.47 2.38
C ASP A 27 -4.35 -9.10 2.17
N ALA A 28 -4.25 -8.60 0.93
CA ALA A 28 -4.94 -7.38 0.56
C ALA A 28 -6.45 -7.62 0.65
N PRO A 29 -7.23 -6.67 1.21
CA PRO A 29 -8.67 -6.81 1.27
C PRO A 29 -9.27 -6.78 -0.14
N ALA A 30 -10.51 -7.27 -0.25
CA ALA A 30 -11.27 -7.22 -1.49
C ALA A 30 -11.37 -5.78 -2.05
N ASP A 31 -11.55 -5.69 -3.36
CA ASP A 31 -11.83 -4.44 -4.04
C ASP A 31 -13.11 -3.78 -3.53
N GLY A 32 -13.26 -2.48 -3.81
CA GLY A 32 -14.38 -1.70 -3.33
C GLY A 32 -14.14 -1.02 -1.97
N LEU A 33 -12.90 -1.03 -1.47
CA LEU A 33 -12.57 -0.39 -0.20
C LEU A 33 -12.86 1.12 -0.26
N LYS A 34 -13.77 1.58 0.58
CA LYS A 34 -14.19 2.99 0.60
C LYS A 34 -13.31 3.82 1.54
N LEU A 35 -12.51 4.71 0.96
CA LEU A 35 -11.77 5.74 1.70
C LEU A 35 -12.72 6.88 2.09
N SER A 36 -13.43 6.75 3.21
CA SER A 36 -14.51 7.64 3.63
C SER A 36 -14.15 8.63 4.74
N ALA A 37 -12.86 8.93 4.94
CA ALA A 37 -12.43 9.91 5.94
C ALA A 37 -12.91 11.35 5.65
N THR A 38 -13.39 11.63 4.43
CA THR A 38 -13.93 12.95 4.05
C THR A 38 -15.33 12.82 3.46
N LYS A 39 -16.03 13.97 3.30
CA LYS A 39 -17.32 14.04 2.60
C LYS A 39 -17.26 13.63 1.11
N LYS A 40 -16.06 13.43 0.55
CA LYS A 40 -15.84 12.97 -0.83
C LYS A 40 -15.13 11.61 -0.81
N PRO A 41 -15.86 10.52 -0.56
CA PRO A 41 -15.26 9.20 -0.50
C PRO A 41 -14.69 8.80 -1.86
N VAL A 42 -13.61 8.02 -1.83
CA VAL A 42 -12.99 7.41 -3.01
C VAL A 42 -12.99 5.91 -2.83
N VAL A 43 -13.31 5.18 -3.90
CA VAL A 43 -13.17 3.72 -3.91
C VAL A 43 -11.74 3.35 -4.30
N PHE A 44 -11.13 2.49 -3.49
CA PHE A 44 -9.79 1.97 -3.71
C PHE A 44 -9.85 0.45 -3.95
N ASN A 45 -9.16 0.02 -5.00
CA ASN A 45 -9.09 -1.38 -5.41
C ASN A 45 -7.65 -1.85 -5.31
N HIS A 46 -7.38 -2.89 -4.53
CA HIS A 46 -6.04 -3.45 -4.42
C HIS A 46 -5.66 -4.23 -5.68
N SER A 47 -6.63 -4.83 -6.38
CA SER A 47 -6.38 -5.59 -7.60
C SER A 47 -5.70 -4.75 -8.69
N THR A 48 -6.02 -3.46 -8.77
CA THR A 48 -5.41 -2.53 -9.74
C THR A 48 -4.04 -2.02 -9.31
N HIS A 49 -3.59 -2.36 -8.10
CA HIS A 49 -2.32 -1.95 -7.51
C HIS A 49 -1.41 -3.13 -7.16
N LYS A 50 -1.72 -4.35 -7.61
CA LYS A 50 -0.94 -5.58 -7.31
C LYS A 50 0.56 -5.51 -7.65
N ASN A 51 0.95 -4.63 -8.56
CA ASN A 51 2.35 -4.43 -8.95
C ASN A 51 3.08 -3.39 -8.07
N ALA A 52 2.37 -2.71 -7.17
CA ALA A 52 2.97 -1.82 -6.17
C ALA A 52 3.29 -2.62 -4.90
N LYS A 53 4.47 -2.37 -4.33
CA LYS A 53 4.83 -2.91 -3.01
C LYS A 53 3.88 -2.36 -1.95
N CYS A 54 3.48 -3.19 -0.98
CA CYS A 54 2.59 -2.79 0.11
C CYS A 54 3.10 -1.55 0.84
N GLU A 55 4.41 -1.48 1.08
CA GLU A 55 5.12 -0.41 1.79
C GLU A 55 5.17 0.90 1.00
N ALA A 56 4.87 0.88 -0.30
CA ALA A 56 4.75 2.12 -1.08
C ALA A 56 3.57 2.98 -0.60
N CYS A 57 2.54 2.35 -0.01
CA CYS A 57 1.36 3.01 0.58
C CYS A 57 1.34 2.85 2.11
N HIS A 58 1.56 1.63 2.61
CA HIS A 58 1.68 1.32 4.03
C HIS A 58 3.11 1.55 4.52
N HIS A 59 3.58 2.78 4.38
CA HIS A 59 5.00 3.15 4.54
C HIS A 59 5.54 3.05 5.97
N ASN A 60 4.66 2.90 6.97
CA ASN A 60 5.04 2.65 8.36
C ASN A 60 4.74 1.21 8.79
N TRP A 61 4.30 0.34 7.87
CA TRP A 61 4.04 -1.05 8.16
C TRP A 61 5.34 -1.83 8.21
N ASP A 62 5.47 -2.69 9.23
CA ASP A 62 6.62 -3.55 9.48
C ASP A 62 6.56 -4.87 8.69
N GLY A 63 5.55 -5.04 7.84
CA GLY A 63 5.30 -6.26 7.08
C GLY A 63 4.61 -7.37 7.88
N LYS A 64 4.26 -7.16 9.15
CA LYS A 64 3.74 -8.21 10.05
C LYS A 64 2.54 -7.78 10.88
N SER A 65 2.56 -6.56 11.39
CA SER A 65 1.54 -5.99 12.27
C SER A 65 0.23 -5.70 11.54
N ALA A 66 -0.84 -5.43 12.29
CA ALA A 66 -2.08 -4.96 11.70
C ALA A 66 -1.86 -3.61 10.99
N ILE A 67 -2.40 -3.49 9.77
CA ILE A 67 -2.31 -2.28 8.96
C ILE A 67 -3.28 -1.22 9.47
N LYS A 68 -2.77 -0.02 9.74
CA LYS A 68 -3.57 1.16 10.14
C LYS A 68 -4.18 1.86 8.93
N LYS A 69 -5.29 2.57 9.15
CA LYS A 69 -5.84 3.49 8.15
C LYS A 69 -4.97 4.73 8.07
N CYS A 70 -4.93 5.34 6.89
CA CYS A 70 -4.16 6.57 6.67
C CYS A 70 -4.61 7.71 7.59
N SER A 71 -5.91 7.75 7.92
CA SER A 71 -6.55 8.78 8.76
C SER A 71 -6.68 8.41 10.23
N ASP A 72 -6.04 7.32 10.69
CA ASP A 72 -6.02 7.01 12.13
C ASP A 72 -5.27 8.12 12.89
N SER A 73 -5.63 8.33 14.16
CA SER A 73 -5.05 9.40 14.97
C SER A 73 -3.52 9.29 15.04
N GLY A 74 -2.83 10.44 14.89
CA GLY A 74 -1.37 10.54 14.83
C GLY A 74 -0.76 10.21 13.46
N CYS A 75 -1.57 9.93 12.43
CA CYS A 75 -1.10 9.65 11.07
C CYS A 75 -1.38 10.84 10.13
N HIS A 76 -2.29 10.67 9.17
CA HIS A 76 -2.81 11.74 8.33
C HIS A 76 -4.24 12.11 8.75
N ASP A 77 -4.40 12.47 10.02
CA ASP A 77 -5.69 12.73 10.67
C ASP A 77 -6.18 14.19 10.53
N ASN A 78 -5.38 15.08 9.94
CA ASN A 78 -5.81 16.43 9.61
C ASN A 78 -6.58 16.45 8.28
N LEU A 79 -7.91 16.51 8.42
CA LEU A 79 -8.86 16.46 7.30
C LEU A 79 -9.11 17.81 6.61
N ASP A 80 -8.49 18.91 7.07
CA ASP A 80 -8.57 20.18 6.35
C ASP A 80 -7.82 20.07 5.00
N LYS A 81 -8.55 20.33 3.91
CA LYS A 81 -8.01 20.38 2.54
C LYS A 81 -6.88 21.39 2.37
N LYS A 82 -6.82 22.43 3.21
CA LYS A 82 -5.80 23.49 3.16
C LYS A 82 -4.56 23.14 3.96
N ALA A 83 -4.62 22.15 4.86
CA ALA A 83 -3.49 21.75 5.68
C ALA A 83 -2.28 21.40 4.81
N LYS A 84 -1.10 21.85 5.25
CA LYS A 84 0.18 21.66 4.53
C LYS A 84 1.16 20.78 5.29
N GLY A 85 0.86 20.43 6.54
CA GLY A 85 1.68 19.58 7.39
C GLY A 85 1.76 18.14 6.88
N LYS A 86 2.57 17.33 7.58
CA LYS A 86 2.74 15.89 7.28
C LYS A 86 1.50 15.09 7.66
N ASP A 87 0.73 15.59 8.63
CA ASP A 87 -0.58 15.14 9.11
C ASP A 87 -1.73 15.39 8.13
N SER A 88 -1.53 16.17 7.06
CA SER A 88 -2.59 16.47 6.10
C SER A 88 -3.00 15.24 5.27
N TYR A 89 -4.24 14.78 5.46
CA TYR A 89 -4.85 13.72 4.66
C TYR A 89 -4.91 14.10 3.17
N TYR A 90 -5.31 15.33 2.86
CA TYR A 90 -5.40 15.79 1.48
C TYR A 90 -4.04 15.76 0.79
N LYS A 91 -2.98 16.25 1.46
CA LYS A 91 -1.63 16.27 0.90
C LYS A 91 -1.06 14.87 0.72
N ALA A 92 -1.31 13.95 1.66
CA ALA A 92 -0.90 12.55 1.56
C ALA A 92 -1.43 11.90 0.27
N MET A 93 -2.64 12.25 -0.19
CA MET A 93 -3.23 11.69 -1.41
C MET A 93 -2.94 12.51 -2.69
N HIS A 94 -2.79 13.84 -2.59
CA HIS A 94 -2.76 14.74 -3.75
C HIS A 94 -1.41 15.44 -4.01
N SER A 95 -0.36 15.16 -3.25
CA SER A 95 0.94 15.77 -3.48
C SER A 95 1.57 15.30 -4.80
N LYS A 96 1.54 16.16 -5.83
CA LYS A 96 2.03 15.86 -7.19
C LYS A 96 3.53 15.51 -7.29
N LYS A 97 4.31 15.77 -6.23
CA LYS A 97 5.78 15.64 -6.20
C LYS A 97 6.29 14.74 -5.06
N ALA A 98 5.39 14.09 -4.31
CA ALA A 98 5.78 13.15 -3.25
C ALA A 98 6.54 11.95 -3.85
N LYS A 99 7.72 11.64 -3.30
CA LYS A 99 8.61 10.58 -3.78
C LYS A 99 8.71 9.40 -2.81
N ASN A 100 8.80 9.66 -1.51
CA ASN A 100 8.88 8.62 -0.48
C ASN A 100 8.25 9.13 0.83
N PRO A 101 7.07 8.64 1.24
CA PRO A 101 6.16 7.81 0.44
C PRO A 101 5.58 8.57 -0.78
N GLN A 102 5.10 7.85 -1.79
CA GLN A 102 4.39 8.45 -2.92
C GLN A 102 2.94 8.75 -2.52
N SER A 103 2.35 9.80 -3.11
CA SER A 103 0.91 10.01 -3.04
C SER A 103 0.23 9.29 -4.21
N CYS A 104 -1.10 9.11 -4.12
CA CYS A 104 -1.90 8.62 -5.25
C CYS A 104 -1.60 9.44 -6.50
N LEU A 105 -1.64 10.79 -6.39
CA LEU A 105 -1.46 11.66 -7.54
C LEU A 105 -0.02 11.71 -8.06
N SER A 106 1.01 11.55 -7.22
CA SER A 106 2.39 11.51 -7.75
C SER A 106 2.66 10.23 -8.53
N CYS A 107 2.21 9.08 -8.01
CA CYS A 107 2.33 7.80 -8.70
C CYS A 107 1.51 7.77 -10.00
N HIS A 108 0.24 8.15 -9.95
CA HIS A 108 -0.63 8.21 -11.13
C HIS A 108 -0.13 9.14 -12.22
N LYS A 109 0.54 10.25 -11.84
CA LYS A 109 1.22 11.11 -12.82
C LYS A 109 2.43 10.45 -13.46
N ALA A 110 3.16 9.60 -12.74
CA ALA A 110 4.27 8.84 -13.30
C ALA A 110 3.75 7.80 -14.29
N VAL A 111 2.71 7.04 -13.92
CA VAL A 111 2.04 6.07 -14.81
C VAL A 111 1.51 6.76 -16.07
N ALA A 112 0.75 7.85 -15.93
CA ALA A 112 0.24 8.59 -17.08
C ALA A 112 1.35 9.17 -17.99
N LYS A 113 2.56 9.42 -17.46
CA LYS A 113 3.72 9.83 -18.26
C LYS A 113 4.39 8.67 -19.00
N GLN A 114 4.27 7.44 -18.50
CA GLN A 114 4.75 6.25 -19.21
C GLN A 114 3.86 5.94 -20.42
N HIS A 115 2.56 6.25 -20.33
CA HIS A 115 1.58 6.11 -21.41
C HIS A 115 1.33 7.44 -22.13
N LYS A 116 2.39 8.07 -22.67
CA LYS A 116 2.25 9.34 -23.40
C LYS A 116 1.28 9.17 -24.58
N GLY A 117 0.34 10.12 -24.73
CA GLY A 117 -0.67 10.10 -25.79
C GLY A 117 -2.03 9.58 -25.33
N ASP A 118 -2.09 8.76 -24.27
CA ASP A 118 -3.36 8.28 -23.73
C ASP A 118 -4.03 9.34 -22.83
N LYS A 119 -4.77 10.24 -23.47
CA LYS A 119 -5.54 11.30 -22.79
C LYS A 119 -6.61 10.72 -21.87
N ALA A 120 -7.22 9.58 -22.23
CA ALA A 120 -8.26 8.94 -21.45
C ALA A 120 -7.70 8.36 -20.14
N LEU A 121 -6.58 7.65 -20.21
CA LEU A 121 -5.87 7.15 -19.03
C LEU A 121 -5.38 8.29 -18.14
N LYS A 122 -4.77 9.33 -18.73
CA LYS A 122 -4.36 10.52 -17.96
C LYS A 122 -5.54 11.15 -17.23
N LYS A 123 -6.70 11.26 -17.90
CA LYS A 123 -7.94 11.79 -17.32
C LYS A 123 -8.48 10.89 -16.20
N LYS A 124 -8.45 9.58 -16.41
CA LYS A 124 -8.87 8.55 -15.45
C LYS A 124 -8.00 8.56 -14.19
N LEU A 125 -6.69 8.70 -14.32
CA LEU A 125 -5.75 8.59 -13.20
C LEU A 125 -5.52 9.91 -12.45
N THR A 126 -5.58 11.06 -13.13
CA THR A 126 -5.14 12.35 -12.56
C THR A 126 -6.21 13.44 -12.52
N GLY A 127 -7.39 13.18 -13.08
CA GLY A 127 -8.47 14.16 -13.12
C GLY A 127 -9.12 14.39 -11.76
N CYS A 128 -9.47 15.64 -11.45
CA CYS A 128 -10.12 16.02 -10.18
C CYS A 128 -11.62 15.68 -10.10
N LYS A 129 -12.26 15.42 -11.25
CA LYS A 129 -13.68 15.10 -11.45
C LYS A 129 -13.81 14.20 -12.67
N LYS A 130 -14.85 13.37 -12.83
CA LYS A 130 -14.97 12.40 -13.94
C LYS A 130 -13.71 11.54 -14.13
N SER A 131 -13.16 11.03 -13.04
CA SER A 131 -11.94 10.21 -12.99
C SER A 131 -12.22 8.87 -12.32
N GLY A 132 -11.23 7.98 -12.28
CA GLY A 132 -11.35 6.72 -11.56
C GLY A 132 -11.49 6.88 -10.03
N CYS A 133 -11.19 8.07 -9.50
CA CYS A 133 -11.28 8.37 -8.06
C CYS A 133 -12.51 9.22 -7.74
N HIS A 134 -12.78 10.23 -8.55
CA HIS A 134 -13.90 11.15 -8.37
C HIS A 134 -14.77 11.11 -9.62
N ALA A 135 -15.81 10.28 -9.59
CA ALA A 135 -16.81 10.19 -10.66
C ALA A 135 -17.47 11.56 -10.93
#